data_AF-A0A5N5D447-F1
#
_entry.id   AF-A0A5N5D447-F1
#
_cell.length_a   1.000
_cell.length_b   1.000
_cell.length_c   1.000
_cell.angle_alpha   90.00
_cell.angle_beta   90.00
_cell.angle_gamma   90.00
#
_symmetry.space_group_name_H-M   'P 1'
#
loop_
_entity.id
_entity.type
_entity.pdbx_description
1 polymer ?
#
loop_
_entity_poly.entity_id
_entity_poly.type
_entity_poly.pdbx_seq_one_letter_code
_entity_poly.pdbx_strand_id
1 'polypeptide(L)'
;MFAFGGSSSLLAGRHDSTQERAPPELPTPVKFPNFQPPAHKPVAWAKDGDPPALLQHFARIKKPSDITVDQFLGLNISLEPETSIEDLLAILPGVTSYAVPQDWTELPPDGAPVQAPVQQAEGPKRLLSNGRPYPGREDFAIRLRELLLDNHDAFSALTRTPQNKEKKPPRLAHYRKFWEGLDNMAYYWDTSLDEYIPPKHAEEPSQTEAADATETSGDKTSDAVESKEAARLEATHIDESVARKKAKTAPSASSGTEPSSNTTTAASDQSQPINLAQRPATTPAKLEATRPAPSAPNNGGGSSNRPAGTYKGLRIGTGSGMPDGYRVDTVRSFVEPVAWCFGMNIAPHRRPPALQIRNLRVPVRVSAAVWRSSTDRMKARQGFVHGPAAGMRVADYVDFGGNGKVPGSSGDSQHEALLDIMREIGSLLYIAQERTREGRTEQKPGEGKWWTTVPRWGGGKGGEVGEARGEDSGESAPKSDKEERPSRSGRRPTKKKTAAEIWAEIKPGIGYWDPKVEYEAIGKDRSSEWDDVFSVSSVNTHMALLHLRVHPAYVSWIETGELPSPLPADEDWCRPVLRRSRWYDFFNTEDRIEATKGLWMLFGWMARPQEVLAENGVKKGEDVVMKDA
;
A
#
# COMPACT_ATOMS: atom_id res chain seq x y z
N MET A 1 1.63 -3.30 18.09
CA MET A 1 0.16 -3.41 18.15
C MET A 1 -0.33 -3.31 16.73
N PHE A 2 -1.07 -4.31 16.26
CA PHE A 2 -1.57 -4.34 14.89
C PHE A 2 -2.70 -3.33 14.75
N ALA A 3 -2.54 -2.36 13.86
CA ALA A 3 -3.63 -1.52 13.40
C ALA A 3 -4.48 -2.36 12.43
N PHE A 4 -5.42 -3.13 12.97
CA PHE A 4 -6.55 -3.64 12.19
C PHE A 4 -7.55 -2.50 12.04
N GLY A 5 -7.30 -1.59 11.10
CA GLY A 5 -8.16 -0.46 10.78
C GLY A 5 -8.47 -0.48 9.29
N GLY A 6 -9.52 -1.23 8.93
CA GLY A 6 -9.95 -1.44 7.55
C GLY A 6 -10.92 -2.61 7.52
N SER A 7 -12.10 -2.44 8.11
CA SER A 7 -13.22 -3.34 7.88
C SER A 7 -13.63 -3.17 6.42
N SER A 8 -13.06 -3.97 5.51
CA SER A 8 -13.74 -4.23 4.23
C SER A 8 -15.08 -4.86 4.60
N SER A 9 -16.16 -4.10 4.46
CA SER A 9 -17.51 -4.65 4.59
C SER A 9 -17.62 -5.83 3.62
N LEU A 10 -17.57 -7.05 4.13
CA LEU A 10 -17.70 -8.27 3.36
C LEU A 10 -19.01 -8.18 2.55
N LEU A 11 -18.88 -8.14 1.22
CA LEU A 11 -20.03 -8.22 0.31
C LEU A 11 -20.41 -9.68 0.01
N ALA A 12 -19.58 -10.64 0.40
CA ALA A 12 -19.80 -12.06 0.12
C ALA A 12 -21.22 -12.50 0.50
N GLY A 13 -21.91 -13.07 -0.49
CA GLY A 13 -23.26 -13.63 -0.32
C GLY A 13 -24.37 -12.59 -0.16
N ARG A 14 -24.11 -11.29 -0.38
CA ARG A 14 -25.17 -10.27 -0.37
C ARG A 14 -26.03 -10.28 -1.63
N HIS A 15 -25.49 -10.74 -2.75
CA HIS A 15 -26.21 -10.82 -4.01
C HIS A 15 -26.27 -12.28 -4.45
N ASP A 16 -27.50 -12.78 -4.62
CA ASP A 16 -27.75 -14.09 -5.21
C ASP A 16 -27.60 -13.97 -6.73
N SER A 17 -26.66 -14.72 -7.29
CA SER A 17 -26.41 -14.72 -8.74
C SER A 17 -27.56 -15.31 -9.55
N THR A 18 -28.46 -16.07 -8.92
CA THR A 18 -29.60 -16.70 -9.60
C THR A 18 -30.86 -15.82 -9.63
N GLN A 19 -30.90 -14.79 -8.78
CA GLN A 19 -32.04 -13.91 -8.65
C GLN A 19 -32.08 -12.86 -9.78
N GLU A 20 -33.24 -12.74 -10.44
CA GLU A 20 -33.47 -11.70 -11.44
C GLU A 20 -33.54 -10.31 -10.80
N ARG A 21 -32.79 -9.37 -11.38
CA ARG A 21 -32.73 -7.97 -10.94
C ARG A 21 -32.56 -7.03 -12.11
N ALA A 22 -32.57 -5.73 -11.82
CA ALA A 22 -32.25 -4.71 -12.81
C ALA A 22 -30.82 -4.91 -13.33
N PRO A 23 -30.61 -4.83 -14.67
CA PRO A 23 -29.31 -5.07 -15.27
C PRO A 23 -28.30 -4.00 -14.85
N PRO A 24 -27.07 -4.40 -14.45
CA PRO A 24 -25.97 -3.46 -14.36
C PRO A 24 -25.63 -2.93 -15.76
N GLU A 25 -24.78 -1.91 -15.82
CA GLU A 25 -24.15 -1.51 -17.08
C GLU A 25 -23.33 -2.66 -17.66
N LEU A 26 -23.13 -2.65 -18.98
CA LEU A 26 -22.33 -3.66 -19.67
C LEU A 26 -20.91 -3.78 -19.06
N PRO A 27 -20.30 -4.98 -19.10
CA PRO A 27 -18.98 -5.19 -18.51
C PRO A 27 -17.94 -4.21 -19.01
N THR A 28 -17.10 -3.71 -18.10
CA THR A 28 -15.92 -2.92 -18.48
C THR A 28 -14.92 -3.84 -19.19
N PRO A 29 -14.54 -3.54 -20.45
CA PRO A 29 -13.53 -4.33 -21.14
C PRO A 29 -12.18 -4.26 -20.42
N VAL A 30 -11.57 -5.42 -20.16
CA VAL A 30 -10.22 -5.48 -19.59
C VAL A 30 -9.21 -5.01 -20.64
N LYS A 31 -8.47 -3.95 -20.31
CA LYS A 31 -7.42 -3.37 -21.15
C LYS A 31 -6.15 -3.14 -20.34
N PHE A 32 -5.00 -3.22 -21.01
CA PHE A 32 -3.69 -2.99 -20.39
C PHE A 32 -2.95 -1.81 -21.02
N PRO A 33 -2.15 -1.09 -20.22
CA PRO A 33 -1.32 0.00 -20.72
C PRO A 33 -0.21 -0.56 -21.62
N ASN A 34 -0.20 -0.11 -22.88
CA ASN A 34 0.82 -0.47 -23.87
C ASN A 34 1.45 0.81 -24.45
N PHE A 35 2.44 1.34 -23.73
CA PHE A 35 3.18 2.52 -24.15
C PHE A 35 4.32 2.08 -25.07
N GLN A 36 4.34 2.63 -26.29
CA GLN A 36 5.42 2.40 -27.24
C GLN A 36 6.31 3.65 -27.27
N PRO A 37 7.49 3.63 -26.63
CA PRO A 37 8.38 4.78 -26.64
C PRO A 37 8.86 5.05 -28.08
N PRO A 38 9.04 6.32 -28.47
CA PRO A 38 9.65 6.62 -29.76
C PRO A 38 11.07 6.05 -29.80
N ALA A 39 11.51 5.61 -30.98
CA ALA A 39 12.89 5.18 -31.18
C ALA A 39 13.83 6.34 -30.85
N HIS A 40 14.67 6.15 -29.82
CA HIS A 40 15.61 7.15 -29.37
C HIS A 40 16.98 6.50 -29.15
N LYS A 41 18.04 7.18 -29.61
CA LYS A 41 19.40 6.69 -29.38
C LYS A 41 19.76 6.89 -27.92
N PRO A 42 20.31 5.88 -27.26
CA PRO A 42 20.71 6.05 -25.88
C PRO A 42 21.75 7.16 -25.71
N VAL A 43 21.57 7.95 -24.65
CA VAL A 43 22.44 9.09 -24.35
C VAL A 43 23.30 8.73 -23.14
N ALA A 44 24.61 8.82 -23.31
CA ALA A 44 25.56 8.78 -22.21
C ALA A 44 25.78 10.20 -21.67
N TRP A 45 25.89 10.35 -20.36
CA TRP A 45 26.17 11.64 -19.71
C TRP A 45 27.61 11.68 -19.21
N ALA A 46 28.43 12.51 -19.85
CA ALA A 46 29.85 12.65 -19.55
C ALA A 46 30.24 14.07 -19.09
N LYS A 47 29.45 15.09 -19.42
CA LYS A 47 29.74 16.50 -19.11
C LYS A 47 28.50 17.25 -18.66
N ASP A 48 28.73 18.32 -17.91
CA ASP A 48 27.68 19.26 -17.52
C ASP A 48 27.01 19.82 -18.79
N GLY A 49 25.69 19.61 -18.89
CA GLY A 49 24.88 19.97 -20.07
C GLY A 49 24.40 18.76 -20.88
N ASP A 50 25.00 17.58 -20.74
CA ASP A 50 24.48 16.35 -21.35
C ASP A 50 23.14 15.93 -20.72
N PRO A 51 22.97 15.96 -19.37
CA PRO A 51 21.69 15.62 -18.77
C PRO A 51 20.64 16.71 -19.03
N PRO A 52 19.37 16.32 -19.24
CA PRO A 52 18.30 17.27 -19.47
C PRO A 52 18.00 18.09 -18.21
N ALA A 53 17.39 19.26 -18.40
CA ALA A 53 16.93 20.13 -17.33
C ALA A 53 15.67 19.57 -16.63
N LEU A 54 15.78 18.38 -16.03
CA LEU A 54 14.68 17.58 -15.48
C LEU A 54 13.81 18.39 -14.51
N LEU A 55 14.44 19.19 -13.63
CA LEU A 55 13.73 20.09 -12.73
C LEU A 55 12.78 21.05 -13.48
N GLN A 56 13.25 21.67 -14.57
CA GLN A 56 12.44 22.63 -15.34
C GLN A 56 11.29 21.91 -16.07
N HIS A 57 11.55 20.71 -16.59
CA HIS A 57 10.55 19.90 -17.28
C HIS A 57 9.43 19.46 -16.33
N PHE A 58 9.79 18.97 -15.14
CA PHE A 58 8.82 18.49 -14.15
C PHE A 58 8.12 19.63 -13.40
N ALA A 59 8.78 20.78 -13.18
CA ALA A 59 8.16 21.93 -12.52
C ALA A 59 7.04 22.58 -13.34
N ARG A 60 6.98 22.33 -14.65
CA ARG A 60 5.91 22.83 -15.54
C ARG A 60 4.63 22.00 -15.46
N ILE A 61 4.68 20.79 -14.92
CA ILE A 61 3.54 19.88 -14.82
C ILE A 61 2.61 20.40 -13.72
N LYS A 62 1.38 20.78 -14.09
CA LYS A 62 0.32 21.22 -13.16
C LYS A 62 -0.84 20.23 -13.10
N LYS A 63 -1.06 19.48 -14.18
CA LYS A 63 -2.08 18.44 -14.31
C LYS A 63 -1.51 17.23 -15.06
N PRO A 64 -2.12 16.03 -14.93
CA PRO A 64 -1.65 14.83 -15.63
C PRO A 64 -1.47 15.03 -17.14
N SER A 65 -2.38 15.77 -17.79
CA SER A 65 -2.31 16.03 -19.24
C SER A 65 -1.13 16.89 -19.70
N ASP A 66 -0.35 17.48 -18.77
CA ASP A 66 0.88 18.20 -19.11
C ASP A 66 2.09 17.25 -19.27
N ILE A 67 1.95 15.95 -18.97
CA ILE A 67 3.00 14.95 -19.16
C ILE A 67 3.10 14.60 -20.65
N THR A 68 4.26 14.85 -21.23
CA THR A 68 4.61 14.55 -22.61
C THR A 68 5.73 13.53 -22.68
N VAL A 69 6.00 13.05 -23.90
CA VAL A 69 7.08 12.10 -24.18
C VAL A 69 8.45 12.71 -23.86
N ASP A 70 8.59 14.04 -23.86
CA ASP A 70 9.85 14.71 -23.54
C ASP A 70 10.25 14.52 -22.07
N GLN A 71 9.29 14.48 -21.14
CA GLN A 71 9.61 14.16 -19.74
C GLN A 71 10.04 12.70 -19.58
N PHE A 72 9.44 11.78 -20.35
CA PHE A 72 9.86 10.39 -20.37
C PHE A 72 11.28 10.23 -20.94
N LEU A 73 11.56 10.81 -22.12
CA LEU A 73 12.89 10.80 -22.72
C LEU A 73 13.93 11.47 -21.82
N GLY A 74 13.53 12.52 -21.09
CA GLY A 74 14.39 13.19 -20.13
C GLY A 74 14.84 12.33 -18.94
N LEU A 75 14.14 11.23 -18.65
CA LEU A 75 14.58 10.26 -17.64
C LEU A 75 15.59 9.25 -18.21
N ASN A 76 15.82 9.21 -19.52
CA ASN A 76 16.80 8.31 -20.15
C ASN A 76 16.64 6.83 -19.75
N ILE A 77 15.40 6.38 -19.53
CA ILE A 77 15.09 5.01 -19.11
C ILE A 77 14.90 4.11 -20.34
N SER A 78 15.53 2.94 -20.32
CA SER A 78 15.30 1.87 -21.30
C SER A 78 14.11 1.02 -20.90
N LEU A 79 13.17 0.79 -21.82
CA LEU A 79 12.07 -0.15 -21.63
C LEU A 79 12.37 -1.45 -22.38
N GLU A 80 12.42 -2.56 -21.64
CA GLU A 80 12.52 -3.89 -22.24
C GLU A 80 11.13 -4.48 -22.53
N PRO A 81 11.03 -5.42 -23.48
CA PRO A 81 9.79 -6.15 -23.74
C PRO A 81 9.25 -6.88 -22.51
N GLU A 82 7.93 -7.09 -22.47
CA GLU A 82 7.30 -7.89 -21.42
C GLU A 82 7.72 -9.36 -21.48
N THR A 83 7.93 -9.97 -20.31
CA THR A 83 8.35 -11.38 -20.17
C THR A 83 7.54 -12.11 -19.09
N SER A 84 7.77 -13.40 -18.88
CA SER A 84 7.27 -14.08 -17.67
C SER A 84 7.99 -13.53 -16.42
N ILE A 85 7.40 -13.72 -15.22
CA ILE A 85 8.09 -13.37 -13.96
C ILE A 85 9.38 -14.19 -13.80
N GLU A 86 9.40 -15.46 -14.23
CA GLU A 86 10.59 -16.30 -14.14
C GLU A 86 11.73 -15.75 -14.98
N ASP A 87 11.47 -15.42 -16.25
CA ASP A 87 12.46 -14.83 -17.16
C ASP A 87 12.92 -13.44 -16.69
N LEU A 88 11.97 -12.63 -16.20
CA LEU A 88 12.28 -11.30 -15.65
C LEU A 88 13.25 -11.40 -14.48
N LEU A 89 13.09 -12.43 -13.63
CA LEU A 89 13.96 -12.65 -12.48
C LEU A 89 15.26 -13.36 -12.85
N ALA A 90 15.29 -14.22 -13.87
CA ALA A 90 16.45 -15.02 -14.27
C ALA A 90 17.72 -14.20 -14.58
N ILE A 91 17.57 -12.90 -14.86
CA ILE A 91 18.70 -11.96 -15.04
C ILE A 91 19.50 -11.71 -13.74
N LEU A 92 18.92 -12.02 -12.58
CA LEU A 92 19.53 -11.74 -11.28
C LEU A 92 20.54 -12.84 -10.90
N PRO A 93 21.70 -12.47 -10.34
CA PRO A 93 22.72 -13.45 -9.98
C PRO A 93 22.22 -14.40 -8.87
N GLY A 94 22.32 -15.70 -9.13
CA GLY A 94 22.01 -16.77 -8.16
C GLY A 94 20.53 -16.96 -7.80
N VAL A 95 19.62 -16.23 -8.47
CA VAL A 95 18.17 -16.27 -8.20
C VAL A 95 17.52 -17.63 -8.46
N THR A 96 18.03 -18.40 -9.42
CA THR A 96 17.53 -19.72 -9.79
C THR A 96 17.63 -20.72 -8.64
N SER A 97 18.54 -20.52 -7.69
CA SER A 97 18.64 -21.31 -6.45
C SER A 97 17.46 -21.10 -5.47
N TYR A 98 16.58 -20.15 -5.77
CA TYR A 98 15.37 -19.83 -5.02
C TYR A 98 14.10 -20.17 -5.81
N ALA A 99 14.23 -20.72 -7.03
CA ALA A 99 13.09 -21.17 -7.82
C ALA A 99 12.34 -22.28 -7.09
N VAL A 100 11.01 -22.29 -7.24
CA VAL A 100 10.16 -23.34 -6.66
C VAL A 100 10.31 -24.60 -7.52
N PRO A 101 10.78 -25.72 -6.96
CA PRO A 101 10.88 -26.98 -7.69
C PRO A 101 9.51 -27.44 -8.24
N GLN A 102 9.51 -28.05 -9.43
CA GLN A 102 8.26 -28.43 -10.09
C GLN A 102 7.46 -29.48 -9.28
N ASP A 103 8.14 -30.35 -8.54
CA ASP A 103 7.50 -31.35 -7.65
C ASP A 103 6.74 -30.71 -6.47
N TRP A 104 6.98 -29.43 -6.16
CA TRP A 104 6.21 -28.71 -5.14
C TRP A 104 4.83 -28.29 -5.64
N THR A 105 4.62 -28.31 -6.96
CA THR A 105 3.35 -27.89 -7.58
C THR A 105 2.34 -29.02 -7.71
N GLU A 106 2.82 -30.25 -7.59
CA GLU A 106 1.98 -31.42 -7.42
C GLU A 106 1.53 -31.50 -5.96
N LEU A 107 0.23 -31.29 -5.72
CA LEU A 107 -0.33 -31.47 -4.38
C LEU A 107 -0.15 -32.92 -3.93
N PRO A 108 0.28 -33.16 -2.68
CA PRO A 108 0.24 -34.50 -2.10
C PRO A 108 -1.20 -35.05 -2.14
N PRO A 109 -1.40 -36.35 -2.43
CA PRO A 109 -2.72 -36.98 -2.43
C PRO A 109 -3.47 -36.74 -1.12
N ASP A 110 -4.78 -36.48 -1.21
CA ASP A 110 -5.62 -36.19 -0.04
C ASP A 110 -5.66 -37.39 0.91
N GLY A 111 -5.34 -37.18 2.18
CA GLY A 111 -5.27 -38.23 3.20
C GLY A 111 -3.96 -39.04 3.25
N ALA A 112 -2.98 -38.80 2.37
CA ALA A 112 -1.63 -39.29 2.62
C ALA A 112 -1.09 -38.60 3.89
N PRO A 113 -0.49 -39.33 4.85
CA PRO A 113 0.31 -38.66 5.86
C PRO A 113 1.29 -37.75 5.11
N VAL A 114 1.50 -36.53 5.60
CA VAL A 114 2.70 -35.78 5.25
C VAL A 114 3.84 -36.71 5.64
N GLN A 115 4.32 -37.53 4.69
CA GLN A 115 5.46 -38.37 4.94
C GLN A 115 6.55 -37.36 5.25
N ALA A 116 6.94 -37.32 6.53
CA ALA A 116 8.19 -36.69 6.91
C ALA A 116 9.19 -37.16 5.86
N PRO A 117 9.90 -36.24 5.20
CA PRO A 117 10.71 -36.58 4.05
C PRO A 117 11.53 -37.83 4.40
N VAL A 118 11.62 -38.80 3.47
CA VAL A 118 12.76 -39.71 3.45
C VAL A 118 13.94 -38.80 3.67
N GLN A 119 14.62 -38.94 4.81
CA GLN A 119 15.61 -37.99 5.31
C GLN A 119 16.57 -37.62 4.17
N GLN A 120 16.25 -36.55 3.44
CA GLN A 120 17.18 -35.97 2.50
C GLN A 120 18.22 -35.35 3.41
N ALA A 121 19.43 -35.89 3.28
CA ALA A 121 20.57 -35.73 4.17
C ALA A 121 20.59 -34.38 4.90
N GLU A 122 20.94 -34.42 6.19
CA GLU A 122 21.24 -33.25 7.02
C GLU A 122 22.34 -32.39 6.38
N GLY A 123 21.93 -31.58 5.39
CA GLY A 123 22.66 -30.42 4.94
C GLY A 123 22.40 -29.26 5.91
N PRO A 124 23.29 -28.26 5.95
CA PRO A 124 23.08 -27.08 6.77
C PRO A 124 21.73 -26.42 6.40
N LYS A 125 20.88 -26.20 7.42
CA LYS A 125 19.59 -25.53 7.24
C LYS A 125 19.83 -24.14 6.67
N ARG A 126 19.39 -23.88 5.43
CA ARG A 126 19.45 -22.56 4.81
C ARG A 126 18.72 -21.55 5.70
N LEU A 127 19.40 -20.47 6.07
CA LEU A 127 18.84 -19.39 6.88
C LEU A 127 18.52 -18.18 6.00
N LEU A 128 17.55 -17.39 6.46
CA LEU A 128 17.24 -16.06 5.93
C LEU A 128 18.18 -15.01 6.55
N SER A 129 18.21 -13.82 5.96
CA SER A 129 19.01 -12.68 6.42
C SER A 129 18.69 -12.22 7.85
N ASN A 130 17.51 -12.60 8.37
CA ASN A 130 17.07 -12.32 9.74
C ASN A 130 17.31 -13.50 10.71
N GLY A 131 18.03 -14.54 10.28
CA GLY A 131 18.33 -15.74 11.05
C GLY A 131 17.19 -16.77 11.15
N ARG A 132 16.01 -16.51 10.56
CA ARG A 132 14.93 -17.51 10.51
C ARG A 132 15.27 -18.63 9.52
N PRO A 133 14.73 -19.84 9.71
CA PRO A 133 14.84 -20.90 8.71
C PRO A 133 14.22 -20.47 7.38
N TYR A 134 14.83 -20.89 6.27
CA TYR A 134 14.24 -20.74 4.95
C TYR A 134 12.95 -21.58 4.85
N PRO A 135 11.85 -21.04 4.27
CA PRO A 135 10.58 -21.75 4.20
C PRO A 135 10.65 -22.98 3.30
N GLY A 136 10.04 -24.09 3.73
CA GLY A 136 10.13 -25.38 3.06
C GLY A 136 8.95 -25.70 2.14
N ARG A 137 8.95 -26.93 1.57
CA ARG A 137 7.87 -27.45 0.73
C ARG A 137 6.50 -27.38 1.41
N GLU A 138 6.44 -27.67 2.71
CA GLU A 138 5.20 -27.64 3.48
C GLU A 138 4.60 -26.22 3.56
N ASP A 139 5.44 -25.20 3.79
CA ASP A 139 5.01 -23.80 3.83
C ASP A 139 4.41 -23.36 2.48
N PHE A 140 5.02 -23.81 1.38
CA PHE A 140 4.53 -23.54 0.03
C PHE A 140 3.24 -24.31 -0.27
N ALA A 141 3.19 -25.62 0.03
CA ALA A 141 2.05 -26.48 -0.26
C ALA A 141 0.77 -26.04 0.47
N ILE A 142 0.88 -25.51 1.69
CA ILE A 142 -0.26 -24.96 2.43
C ILE A 142 -0.88 -23.76 1.68
N ARG A 143 -0.05 -22.88 1.12
CA ARG A 143 -0.47 -21.72 0.33
C ARG A 143 -1.05 -22.13 -1.01
N LEU A 144 -0.37 -23.05 -1.70
CA LEU A 144 -0.79 -23.57 -3.00
C LEU A 144 -2.18 -24.22 -2.92
N ARG A 145 -2.46 -25.00 -1.87
CA ARG A 145 -3.77 -25.65 -1.68
C ARG A 145 -4.92 -24.64 -1.61
N GLU A 146 -4.72 -23.49 -0.99
CA GLU A 146 -5.74 -22.44 -0.93
C GLU A 146 -5.91 -21.70 -2.25
N LEU A 147 -4.86 -21.56 -3.07
CA LEU A 147 -4.90 -20.85 -4.36
C LEU A 147 -5.47 -21.69 -5.51
N LEU A 148 -5.41 -23.03 -5.38
CA LEU A 148 -5.98 -24.01 -6.31
C LEU A 148 -7.50 -24.15 -6.21
N LEU A 149 -8.13 -23.53 -5.21
CA LEU A 149 -9.58 -23.54 -5.08
C LEU A 149 -10.23 -22.80 -6.26
N ASP A 150 -11.37 -23.33 -6.70
CA ASP A 150 -12.23 -22.61 -7.63
C ASP A 150 -12.77 -21.33 -6.97
N ASN A 151 -12.99 -20.29 -7.78
CA ASN A 151 -13.43 -18.98 -7.30
C ASN A 151 -14.76 -19.10 -6.54
N HIS A 152 -15.75 -19.82 -7.08
CA HIS A 152 -17.06 -19.95 -6.46
C HIS A 152 -17.03 -20.80 -5.20
N ASP A 153 -16.21 -21.86 -5.17
CA ASP A 153 -16.00 -22.68 -3.96
C ASP A 153 -15.36 -21.86 -2.84
N ALA A 154 -14.37 -21.02 -3.17
CA ALA A 154 -13.72 -20.13 -2.21
C ALA A 154 -14.70 -19.06 -1.69
N PHE A 155 -15.48 -18.42 -2.57
CA PHE A 155 -16.48 -17.42 -2.18
C PHE A 155 -17.57 -18.03 -1.27
N SER A 156 -18.02 -19.23 -1.59
CA SER A 156 -19.01 -19.97 -0.79
C SER A 156 -18.48 -20.36 0.59
N ALA A 157 -17.18 -20.63 0.72
CA ALA A 157 -16.54 -20.87 2.01
C ALA A 157 -16.54 -19.63 2.91
N LEU A 158 -16.55 -18.41 2.34
CA LEU A 158 -16.62 -17.16 3.10
C LEU A 158 -18.00 -16.93 3.69
N THR A 159 -19.06 -17.22 2.92
CA THR A 159 -20.46 -17.02 3.31
C THR A 159 -20.99 -18.14 4.21
N ARG A 160 -20.27 -19.26 4.32
CA ARG A 160 -20.70 -20.50 4.98
C ARG A 160 -21.98 -21.07 4.38
N THR A 161 -22.27 -20.72 3.13
CA THR A 161 -23.36 -21.30 2.34
C THR A 161 -22.73 -22.29 1.36
N PRO A 162 -22.73 -23.60 1.66
CA PRO A 162 -22.14 -24.57 0.76
C PRO A 162 -22.96 -24.63 -0.54
N GLN A 163 -22.33 -24.43 -1.71
CA GLN A 163 -23.01 -24.66 -3.00
C GLN A 163 -23.47 -26.12 -3.11
N ASN A 164 -22.64 -27.04 -2.61
CA ASN A 164 -22.96 -28.45 -2.50
C ASN A 164 -23.06 -28.83 -1.02
N LYS A 165 -24.28 -29.11 -0.55
CA LYS A 165 -24.57 -29.49 0.85
C LYS A 165 -23.77 -30.72 1.32
N GLU A 166 -23.24 -31.52 0.40
CA GLU A 166 -22.46 -32.73 0.70
C GLU A 166 -20.95 -32.46 0.88
N LYS A 167 -20.42 -31.37 0.32
CA LYS A 167 -19.00 -31.03 0.43
C LYS A 167 -18.76 -30.08 1.61
N LYS A 168 -17.81 -30.46 2.49
CA LYS A 168 -17.34 -29.58 3.56
C LYS A 168 -16.67 -28.34 2.94
N PRO A 169 -16.99 -27.11 3.39
CA PRO A 169 -16.40 -25.91 2.82
C PRO A 169 -14.86 -25.91 3.01
N PRO A 170 -14.09 -25.50 2.00
CA PRO A 170 -12.64 -25.48 2.09
C PRO A 170 -12.16 -24.52 3.18
N ARG A 171 -11.06 -24.88 3.85
CA ARG A 171 -10.49 -24.06 4.92
C ARG A 171 -9.57 -23.00 4.33
N LEU A 172 -10.00 -21.73 4.41
CA LEU A 172 -9.19 -20.57 4.08
C LEU A 172 -8.48 -20.04 5.34
N ALA A 173 -7.16 -20.19 5.41
CA ALA A 173 -6.36 -19.78 6.57
C ALA A 173 -5.45 -18.60 6.22
N HIS A 174 -4.65 -18.72 5.17
CA HIS A 174 -3.64 -17.72 4.78
C HIS A 174 -4.20 -16.71 3.79
N TYR A 175 -4.99 -17.18 2.83
CA TYR A 175 -5.55 -16.36 1.75
C TYR A 175 -6.99 -15.93 2.01
N ARG A 176 -7.51 -16.06 3.23
CA ARG A 176 -8.89 -15.65 3.56
C ARG A 176 -9.18 -14.22 3.10
N LYS A 177 -8.31 -13.26 3.45
CA LYS A 177 -8.49 -11.85 3.06
C LYS A 177 -8.34 -11.62 1.55
N PHE A 178 -7.50 -12.42 0.88
CA PHE A 178 -7.38 -12.38 -0.56
C PHE A 178 -8.70 -12.80 -1.22
N TRP A 179 -9.29 -13.91 -0.79
CA TRP A 179 -10.58 -14.37 -1.28
C TRP A 179 -11.72 -13.40 -0.95
N GLU A 180 -11.72 -12.77 0.23
CA GLU A 180 -12.67 -11.71 0.58
C GLU A 180 -12.52 -10.49 -0.35
N GLY A 181 -11.29 -10.11 -0.68
CA GLY A 181 -11.00 -9.06 -1.65
C GLY A 181 -11.44 -9.42 -3.07
N LEU A 182 -11.12 -10.64 -3.53
CA LEU A 182 -11.46 -11.12 -4.86
C LEU A 182 -12.98 -11.24 -5.06
N ASP A 183 -13.71 -11.71 -4.04
CA ASP A 183 -15.18 -11.72 -4.03
C ASP A 183 -15.75 -10.30 -4.16
N ASN A 184 -15.20 -9.32 -3.43
CA ASN A 184 -15.62 -7.93 -3.57
C ASN A 184 -15.36 -7.38 -4.99
N MET A 185 -14.25 -7.77 -5.62
CA MET A 185 -13.94 -7.40 -7.01
C MET A 185 -14.84 -8.12 -8.03
N ALA A 186 -15.29 -9.34 -7.73
CA ALA A 186 -16.14 -10.16 -8.61
C ALA A 186 -17.46 -9.44 -8.94
N TYR A 187 -18.04 -8.71 -7.99
CA TYR A 187 -19.24 -7.90 -8.20
C TYR A 187 -19.09 -6.78 -9.25
N TYR A 188 -17.88 -6.50 -9.75
CA TYR A 188 -17.64 -5.47 -10.76
C TYR A 188 -16.99 -6.01 -12.03
N TRP A 189 -16.21 -7.09 -11.93
CA TRP A 189 -15.36 -7.60 -13.00
C TRP A 189 -15.71 -9.00 -13.48
N ASP A 190 -16.30 -9.86 -12.64
CA ASP A 190 -16.51 -11.26 -12.99
C ASP A 190 -17.73 -11.43 -13.89
N THR A 191 -17.50 -11.71 -15.17
CA THR A 191 -18.56 -11.90 -16.16
C THR A 191 -18.92 -13.37 -16.38
N SER A 192 -18.37 -14.31 -15.61
CA SER A 192 -18.55 -15.75 -15.82
C SER A 192 -20.01 -16.21 -15.72
N LEU A 193 -20.82 -15.49 -14.93
CA LEU A 193 -22.23 -15.77 -14.67
C LEU A 193 -23.18 -14.67 -15.20
N ASP A 194 -22.70 -13.73 -16.01
CA ASP A 194 -23.52 -12.63 -16.53
C ASP A 194 -24.55 -13.15 -17.54
N GLU A 195 -25.85 -12.95 -17.26
CA GLU A 195 -26.97 -13.25 -18.16
C GLU A 195 -27.88 -12.03 -18.27
N TYR A 196 -27.90 -11.38 -19.44
CA TYR A 196 -28.81 -10.27 -19.74
C TYR A 196 -30.03 -10.81 -20.47
N ILE A 197 -31.21 -10.66 -19.85
CA ILE A 197 -32.48 -11.19 -20.33
C ILE A 197 -33.29 -10.04 -20.94
N PRO A 198 -33.55 -10.04 -22.26
CA PRO A 198 -34.33 -8.98 -22.91
C PRO A 198 -35.75 -8.86 -22.34
N PRO A 199 -36.39 -7.68 -22.43
CA PRO A 199 -37.80 -7.54 -22.08
C PRO A 199 -38.67 -8.48 -22.93
N LYS A 200 -39.64 -9.16 -22.32
CA LYS A 200 -40.65 -9.89 -23.08
C LYS A 200 -41.43 -8.89 -23.93
N HIS A 201 -41.43 -9.06 -25.25
CA HIS A 201 -42.35 -8.33 -26.12
C HIS A 201 -43.77 -8.68 -25.68
N ALA A 202 -44.55 -7.68 -25.27
CA ALA A 202 -45.99 -7.86 -25.12
C ALA A 202 -46.53 -8.23 -26.50
N GLU A 203 -47.12 -9.42 -26.62
CA GLU A 203 -47.90 -9.79 -27.80
C GLU A 203 -48.94 -8.67 -28.03
N GLU A 204 -48.89 -8.05 -29.21
CA GLU A 204 -49.92 -7.11 -29.64
C GLU A 204 -51.28 -7.82 -29.55
N PRO A 205 -52.31 -7.24 -28.90
CA PRO A 205 -53.62 -7.84 -28.93
C PRO A 205 -54.14 -7.78 -30.37
N SER A 206 -54.20 -8.95 -31.00
CA SER A 206 -54.83 -9.14 -32.31
C SER A 206 -56.27 -8.61 -32.25
N GLN A 207 -56.55 -7.62 -33.09
CA GLN A 207 -57.91 -7.16 -33.37
C GLN A 207 -58.73 -8.32 -33.95
N THR A 208 -59.78 -8.75 -33.27
CA THR A 208 -60.95 -9.34 -33.92
C THR A 208 -62.22 -9.04 -33.10
N GLU A 209 -63.00 -8.13 -33.68
CA GLU A 209 -64.44 -7.88 -33.66
C GLU A 209 -65.36 -8.27 -32.49
N ALA A 210 -66.28 -7.33 -32.25
CA ALA A 210 -67.29 -7.26 -31.22
C ALA A 210 -68.63 -7.94 -31.58
N ALA A 211 -69.39 -8.30 -30.54
CA ALA A 211 -70.88 -8.36 -30.39
C ALA A 211 -71.22 -9.47 -29.36
N ASP A 212 -72.12 -9.38 -28.38
CA ASP A 212 -73.06 -8.35 -27.92
C ASP A 212 -73.60 -8.75 -26.50
N ALA A 213 -74.02 -7.73 -25.71
CA ALA A 213 -74.97 -7.60 -24.56
C ALA A 213 -75.36 -8.80 -23.63
N THR A 214 -75.68 -8.71 -22.32
CA THR A 214 -76.06 -7.62 -21.38
C THR A 214 -76.12 -8.16 -19.92
N GLU A 215 -75.80 -7.30 -18.92
CA GLU A 215 -76.36 -7.15 -17.54
C GLU A 215 -76.32 -8.33 -16.51
N THR A 216 -76.01 -8.20 -15.19
CA THR A 216 -76.24 -7.12 -14.20
C THR A 216 -75.38 -7.26 -12.91
N SER A 217 -75.06 -6.10 -12.31
CA SER A 217 -74.89 -5.76 -10.88
C SER A 217 -73.69 -6.23 -10.04
N GLY A 218 -73.07 -5.28 -9.33
CA GLY A 218 -72.23 -5.53 -8.15
C GLY A 218 -71.16 -4.48 -7.87
N ASP A 219 -71.57 -3.26 -7.49
CA ASP A 219 -70.69 -2.18 -7.00
C ASP A 219 -70.06 -2.55 -5.63
N LYS A 220 -68.74 -2.30 -5.47
CA LYS A 220 -67.99 -2.14 -4.20
C LYS A 220 -66.53 -1.70 -4.44
N THR A 221 -66.30 -0.39 -4.28
CA THR A 221 -65.20 0.26 -3.54
C THR A 221 -63.85 -0.47 -3.33
N SER A 222 -62.74 0.14 -3.76
CA SER A 222 -61.81 0.90 -2.86
C SER A 222 -60.42 1.13 -3.48
N ASP A 223 -60.00 2.40 -3.46
CA ASP A 223 -58.62 2.87 -3.54
C ASP A 223 -57.76 2.24 -2.44
N ALA A 224 -56.71 1.48 -2.78
CA ALA A 224 -55.57 1.16 -1.90
C ALA A 224 -54.49 0.31 -2.60
N VAL A 225 -53.62 0.91 -3.43
CA VAL A 225 -52.32 0.26 -3.76
C VAL A 225 -51.13 1.23 -3.72
N GLU A 226 -51.33 2.55 -3.68
CA GLU A 226 -50.22 3.52 -3.69
C GLU A 226 -49.78 3.98 -2.29
N SER A 227 -49.70 3.05 -1.32
CA SER A 227 -49.27 3.39 0.06
C SER A 227 -48.52 2.28 0.81
N LYS A 228 -48.04 1.23 0.12
CA LYS A 228 -47.28 0.14 0.76
C LYS A 228 -45.80 0.05 0.38
N GLU A 229 -45.33 0.86 -0.56
CA GLU A 229 -43.92 0.82 -1.00
C GLU A 229 -43.04 1.89 -0.32
N ALA A 230 -43.64 2.95 0.22
CA ALA A 230 -42.92 3.99 0.97
C ALA A 230 -42.68 3.65 2.46
N ALA A 231 -43.33 2.63 3.02
CA ALA A 231 -43.24 2.28 4.44
C ALA A 231 -42.35 1.06 4.76
N ARG A 232 -41.69 0.45 3.74
CA ARG A 232 -40.83 -0.74 3.94
C ARG A 232 -39.33 -0.43 3.94
N LEU A 233 -38.94 0.81 3.64
CA LEU A 233 -37.52 1.25 3.60
C LEU A 233 -37.05 1.99 4.86
N GLU A 234 -37.89 2.13 5.90
CA GLU A 234 -37.53 2.79 7.17
C GLU A 234 -37.52 1.88 8.41
N ALA A 235 -37.41 0.55 8.25
CA ALA A 235 -37.40 -0.38 9.37
C ALA A 235 -36.25 -1.39 9.32
N THR A 236 -35.01 -0.92 9.47
CA THR A 236 -33.92 -1.72 10.08
C THR A 236 -32.95 -0.81 10.84
N HIS A 237 -33.42 -0.27 11.96
CA HIS A 237 -32.56 0.17 13.06
C HIS A 237 -32.77 -0.85 14.20
N ILE A 238 -31.76 -1.68 14.50
CA ILE A 238 -31.78 -2.52 15.72
C ILE A 238 -30.42 -2.44 16.42
N ASP A 239 -30.46 -1.63 17.47
CA ASP A 239 -29.94 -1.81 18.83
C ASP A 239 -28.67 -2.66 19.08
N GLU A 240 -27.60 -1.95 19.44
CA GLU A 240 -26.47 -2.44 20.22
C GLU A 240 -26.91 -2.73 21.66
N SER A 241 -27.24 -3.99 21.97
CA SER A 241 -26.90 -4.61 23.26
C SER A 241 -27.57 -5.99 23.37
N VAL A 242 -26.80 -7.07 23.33
CA VAL A 242 -26.89 -8.18 24.31
C VAL A 242 -25.62 -9.04 24.16
N ALA A 243 -24.79 -9.01 25.19
CA ALA A 243 -23.71 -9.96 25.40
C ALA A 243 -24.25 -11.33 25.86
N ARG A 244 -23.63 -12.43 25.39
CA ARG A 244 -23.36 -13.75 26.05
C ARG A 244 -23.00 -14.75 24.94
N LYS A 245 -22.11 -15.74 25.08
CA LYS A 245 -21.48 -16.38 26.23
C LYS A 245 -20.23 -17.11 25.70
N LYS A 246 -19.07 -16.94 26.34
CA LYS A 246 -17.90 -17.81 26.16
C LYS A 246 -18.23 -19.18 26.74
N ALA A 247 -17.97 -20.25 26.00
CA ALA A 247 -17.92 -21.61 26.52
C ALA A 247 -16.49 -21.96 26.99
N LYS A 248 -16.47 -22.72 28.07
CA LYS A 248 -15.40 -22.90 29.05
C LYS A 248 -14.65 -24.22 28.81
N THR A 249 -13.33 -24.17 28.87
CA THR A 249 -12.40 -25.31 28.99
C THR A 249 -12.53 -26.00 30.35
N ALA A 250 -12.41 -27.33 30.36
CA ALA A 250 -12.35 -28.16 31.56
C ALA A 250 -10.89 -28.28 32.10
N PRO A 251 -10.70 -28.65 33.39
CA PRO A 251 -9.54 -28.26 34.19
C PRO A 251 -8.55 -29.40 34.47
N SER A 252 -7.35 -29.05 34.94
CA SER A 252 -6.52 -29.92 35.78
C SER A 252 -5.95 -29.16 36.97
N ALA A 253 -5.87 -29.87 38.08
CA ALA A 253 -5.77 -29.39 39.45
C ALA A 253 -4.36 -29.54 40.03
N SER A 254 -4.02 -28.65 40.97
CA SER A 254 -3.20 -28.89 42.18
C SER A 254 -3.11 -27.56 42.96
N SER A 255 -3.86 -27.39 44.06
CA SER A 255 -3.57 -27.74 45.46
C SER A 255 -2.53 -26.87 46.19
N GLY A 256 -3.04 -25.90 46.96
CA GLY A 256 -2.59 -25.54 48.33
C GLY A 256 -1.47 -24.49 48.41
N THR A 257 -1.42 -23.53 49.33
CA THR A 257 -2.00 -23.41 50.68
C THR A 257 -1.83 -21.94 51.11
N GLU A 258 -2.88 -21.32 51.67
CA GLU A 258 -2.89 -20.05 52.43
C GLU A 258 -2.32 -20.27 53.86
N PRO A 259 -1.95 -19.25 54.70
CA PRO A 259 -2.76 -18.02 54.90
C PRO A 259 -2.04 -16.71 55.34
N SER A 260 -2.85 -15.62 55.33
CA SER A 260 -2.90 -14.45 56.24
C SER A 260 -1.68 -13.54 56.42
N SER A 261 -1.77 -12.23 56.62
CA SER A 261 -2.85 -11.22 56.69
C SER A 261 -2.16 -9.88 56.97
N ASN A 262 -2.58 -8.77 56.32
CA ASN A 262 -2.87 -7.45 56.95
C ASN A 262 -2.83 -6.29 55.94
N THR A 263 -4.04 -5.89 55.53
CA THR A 263 -4.65 -4.55 55.64
C THR A 263 -3.76 -3.31 55.49
N THR A 264 -3.95 -2.52 54.43
CA THR A 264 -4.45 -1.13 54.54
C THR A 264 -4.90 -0.54 53.19
N THR A 265 -6.21 -0.30 53.10
CA THR A 265 -6.93 0.84 52.50
C THR A 265 -6.27 1.67 51.37
N ALA A 266 -6.80 1.48 50.16
CA ALA A 266 -6.72 2.42 49.06
C ALA A 266 -8.03 3.24 48.97
N ALA A 267 -7.90 4.56 48.91
CA ALA A 267 -8.96 5.48 48.50
C ALA A 267 -8.46 6.31 47.31
N SER A 268 -9.17 6.12 46.19
CA SER A 268 -9.38 7.01 45.04
C SER A 268 -8.28 8.01 44.64
N ASP A 269 -7.64 7.77 43.49
CA ASP A 269 -7.21 8.87 42.64
C ASP A 269 -7.48 8.57 41.15
N GLN A 270 -8.22 9.48 40.54
CA GLN A 270 -8.58 9.49 39.13
C GLN A 270 -7.44 10.14 38.37
N SER A 271 -6.76 9.41 37.48
CA SER A 271 -5.85 10.01 36.51
C SER A 271 -6.39 9.88 35.09
N GLN A 272 -6.75 11.04 34.55
CA GLN A 272 -7.16 11.30 33.19
C GLN A 272 -5.99 11.16 32.18
N PRO A 273 -6.28 10.85 30.91
CA PRO A 273 -5.30 10.81 29.84
C PRO A 273 -4.83 12.21 29.41
N ILE A 274 -3.55 12.26 29.04
CA ILE A 274 -2.79 13.43 28.61
C ILE A 274 -3.39 14.06 27.35
N ASN A 275 -3.82 15.32 27.47
CA ASN A 275 -4.23 16.19 26.37
C ASN A 275 -3.00 16.68 25.59
N LEU A 276 -2.86 16.22 24.35
CA LEU A 276 -1.92 16.77 23.36
C LEU A 276 -2.60 17.97 22.67
N ALA A 277 -2.30 19.17 23.17
CA ALA A 277 -2.80 20.41 22.59
C ALA A 277 -2.14 20.71 21.23
N GLN A 278 -3.02 20.82 20.22
CA GLN A 278 -3.14 21.93 19.28
C GLN A 278 -2.12 22.06 18.13
N ARG A 279 -2.54 21.50 16.99
CA ARG A 279 -2.37 22.02 15.62
C ARG A 279 -2.38 23.56 15.56
N PRO A 280 -1.49 24.20 14.79
CA PRO A 280 -1.76 25.53 14.26
C PRO A 280 -2.94 25.44 13.28
N ALA A 281 -3.95 26.28 13.51
CA ALA A 281 -5.02 26.50 12.57
C ALA A 281 -4.46 27.21 11.33
N THR A 282 -4.61 26.59 10.16
CA THR A 282 -4.53 27.28 8.87
C THR A 282 -5.77 28.17 8.75
N THR A 283 -5.56 29.48 8.81
CA THR A 283 -6.53 30.47 8.35
C THR A 283 -6.82 30.23 6.87
N PRO A 284 -8.07 29.99 6.46
CA PRO A 284 -8.43 29.91 5.06
C PRO A 284 -8.44 31.31 4.46
N ALA A 285 -7.69 31.51 3.38
CA ALA A 285 -7.92 32.64 2.50
C ALA A 285 -9.37 32.54 1.98
N LYS A 286 -10.13 33.61 2.24
CA LYS A 286 -11.51 33.82 1.84
C LYS A 286 -11.60 33.88 0.30
N LEU A 287 -11.78 32.73 -0.34
CA LEU A 287 -12.54 32.63 -1.57
C LEU A 287 -13.99 32.39 -1.16
N GLU A 288 -14.89 33.25 -1.62
CA GLU A 288 -16.34 33.13 -1.41
C GLU A 288 -16.83 31.74 -1.83
N ALA A 289 -17.06 30.90 -0.82
CA ALA A 289 -17.85 29.70 -0.94
C ALA A 289 -19.31 30.13 -1.01
N THR A 290 -19.80 30.39 -2.22
CA THR A 290 -21.23 30.32 -2.52
C THR A 290 -21.69 28.93 -2.10
N ARG A 291 -22.52 28.84 -1.07
CA ARG A 291 -23.23 27.60 -0.72
C ARG A 291 -23.88 27.06 -2.01
N PRO A 292 -23.61 25.83 -2.46
CA PRO A 292 -24.59 25.17 -3.30
C PRO A 292 -25.82 24.97 -2.42
N ALA A 293 -26.94 25.57 -2.83
CA ALA A 293 -28.25 25.19 -2.34
C ALA A 293 -28.39 23.65 -2.44
N PRO A 294 -29.24 23.01 -1.62
CA PRO A 294 -29.54 21.59 -1.79
C PRO A 294 -30.04 21.43 -3.23
N SER A 295 -29.21 20.85 -4.08
CA SER A 295 -29.60 20.52 -5.44
C SER A 295 -30.71 19.49 -5.30
N ALA A 296 -31.93 19.95 -5.60
CA ALA A 296 -33.03 19.11 -6.04
C ALA A 296 -32.50 18.02 -6.97
N PRO A 297 -33.10 16.81 -6.97
CA PRO A 297 -32.59 15.68 -7.75
C PRO A 297 -32.43 16.14 -9.19
N ASN A 298 -31.18 16.29 -9.61
CA ASN A 298 -30.89 16.71 -10.96
C ASN A 298 -31.15 15.47 -11.81
N ASN A 299 -32.34 15.42 -12.39
CA ASN A 299 -32.67 14.61 -13.56
C ASN A 299 -31.81 15.12 -14.73
N GLY A 300 -30.50 14.89 -14.64
CA GLY A 300 -29.54 15.06 -15.71
C GLY A 300 -29.41 13.73 -16.43
N GLY A 301 -30.07 13.61 -17.58
CA GLY A 301 -30.03 12.43 -18.44
C GLY A 301 -28.64 12.15 -18.99
N GLY A 302 -27.80 11.48 -18.21
CA GLY A 302 -26.79 10.59 -18.76
C GLY A 302 -27.56 9.39 -19.31
N SER A 303 -27.42 9.09 -20.59
CA SER A 303 -27.98 7.87 -21.18
C SER A 303 -27.46 6.69 -20.36
N SER A 304 -28.30 6.13 -19.50
CA SER A 304 -27.95 4.91 -18.78
C SER A 304 -27.71 3.85 -19.84
N ASN A 305 -26.45 3.50 -20.08
CA ASN A 305 -26.05 2.44 -21.01
C ASN A 305 -26.41 1.04 -20.45
N ARG A 306 -27.44 1.00 -19.61
CA ARG A 306 -27.99 -0.20 -19.00
C ARG A 306 -28.84 -0.89 -20.05
N PRO A 307 -28.56 -2.16 -20.37
CA PRO A 307 -29.39 -2.93 -21.27
C PRO A 307 -30.85 -2.93 -20.80
N ALA A 308 -31.81 -2.95 -21.72
CA ALA A 308 -33.20 -3.17 -21.35
C ALA A 308 -33.40 -4.61 -20.87
N GLY A 309 -34.34 -4.83 -19.95
CA GLY A 309 -34.73 -6.17 -19.48
C GLY A 309 -34.31 -6.46 -18.04
N THR A 310 -34.08 -7.74 -17.73
CA THR A 310 -33.61 -8.23 -16.41
C THR A 310 -32.23 -8.86 -16.52
N TYR A 311 -31.61 -9.14 -15.38
CA TYR A 311 -30.26 -9.70 -15.31
C TYR A 311 -30.13 -10.74 -14.20
N LYS A 312 -29.37 -11.80 -14.49
CA LYS A 312 -28.84 -12.77 -13.52
C LYS A 312 -27.32 -12.75 -13.58
N GLY A 313 -26.67 -13.03 -12.46
CA GLY A 313 -25.21 -13.06 -12.35
C GLY A 313 -24.67 -12.27 -11.16
N LEU A 314 -23.35 -12.25 -11.01
CA LEU A 314 -22.66 -11.65 -9.86
C LEU A 314 -22.64 -10.12 -9.94
N ARG A 315 -22.38 -9.56 -11.12
CA ARG A 315 -22.10 -8.12 -11.25
C ARG A 315 -23.20 -7.20 -10.76
N ILE A 316 -22.83 -6.21 -9.97
CA ILE A 316 -23.69 -5.14 -9.47
C ILE A 316 -23.33 -3.78 -10.10
N GLY A 317 -22.18 -3.71 -10.78
CA GLY A 317 -21.65 -2.50 -11.39
C GLY A 317 -20.54 -2.80 -12.39
N THR A 318 -19.80 -1.77 -12.76
CA THR A 318 -18.71 -1.80 -13.74
C THR A 318 -17.36 -1.63 -13.05
N GLY A 319 -16.27 -1.98 -13.74
CA GLY A 319 -14.92 -1.83 -13.23
C GLY A 319 -14.58 -0.39 -12.80
N SER A 320 -15.11 0.61 -13.51
CA SER A 320 -14.97 2.04 -13.16
C SER A 320 -15.75 2.45 -11.91
N GLY A 321 -16.82 1.71 -11.58
CA GLY A 321 -17.59 1.89 -10.36
C GLY A 321 -17.06 1.13 -9.15
N MET A 322 -15.99 0.32 -9.31
CA MET A 322 -15.40 -0.45 -8.23
C MET A 322 -14.64 0.47 -7.25
N PRO A 323 -14.88 0.37 -5.92
CA PRO A 323 -14.10 1.11 -4.95
C PRO A 323 -12.60 0.80 -5.00
N ASP A 324 -11.76 1.85 -5.03
CA ASP A 324 -10.29 1.73 -5.10
C ASP A 324 -9.69 0.81 -4.02
N GLY A 325 -10.28 0.84 -2.82
CA GLY A 325 -9.82 0.04 -1.68
C GLY A 325 -9.85 -1.46 -1.93
N TYR A 326 -10.81 -1.96 -2.73
CA TYR A 326 -10.95 -3.39 -3.01
C TYR A 326 -9.74 -3.94 -3.75
N ARG A 327 -9.25 -3.21 -4.75
CA ARG A 327 -8.04 -3.62 -5.49
C ARG A 327 -6.82 -3.61 -4.58
N VAL A 328 -6.64 -2.54 -3.80
CA VAL A 328 -5.49 -2.39 -2.89
C VAL A 328 -5.46 -3.51 -1.86
N ASP A 329 -6.60 -3.83 -1.26
CA ASP A 329 -6.70 -4.85 -0.23
C ASP A 329 -6.52 -6.27 -0.80
N THR A 330 -7.01 -6.53 -2.01
CA THR A 330 -6.83 -7.81 -2.71
C THR A 330 -5.36 -8.05 -3.04
N VAL A 331 -4.70 -7.09 -3.69
CA VAL A 331 -3.27 -7.20 -4.06
C VAL A 331 -2.40 -7.35 -2.80
N ARG A 332 -2.64 -6.54 -1.76
CA ARG A 332 -1.93 -6.66 -0.49
C ARG A 332 -2.09 -8.06 0.09
N SER A 333 -3.32 -8.56 0.16
CA SER A 333 -3.65 -9.85 0.76
C SER A 333 -3.18 -11.05 -0.08
N PHE A 334 -2.92 -10.85 -1.37
CA PHE A 334 -2.29 -11.86 -2.22
C PHE A 334 -0.77 -11.98 -1.96
N VAL A 335 -0.08 -10.83 -1.83
CA VAL A 335 1.38 -10.80 -1.66
C VAL A 335 1.80 -11.09 -0.21
N GLU A 336 1.00 -10.68 0.77
CA GLU A 336 1.32 -10.76 2.21
C GLU A 336 1.62 -12.19 2.71
N PRO A 337 0.85 -13.25 2.37
CA PRO A 337 1.13 -14.61 2.81
C PRO A 337 2.51 -15.13 2.39
N VAL A 338 2.99 -14.74 1.19
CA VAL A 338 4.32 -15.10 0.69
C VAL A 338 5.40 -14.27 1.40
N ALA A 339 5.23 -12.94 1.46
CA ALA A 339 6.18 -12.07 2.14
C ALA A 339 6.41 -12.48 3.60
N TRP A 340 5.35 -12.92 4.29
CA TRP A 340 5.41 -13.37 5.68
C TRP A 340 6.33 -14.58 5.90
N CYS A 341 6.37 -15.53 4.95
CA CYS A 341 7.30 -16.68 5.01
C CYS A 341 8.76 -16.24 5.11
N PHE A 342 9.09 -15.12 4.47
CA PHE A 342 10.45 -14.59 4.43
C PHE A 342 10.70 -13.54 5.53
N GLY A 343 9.82 -13.46 6.54
CA GLY A 343 9.93 -12.51 7.65
C GLY A 343 9.73 -11.05 7.26
N MET A 344 9.03 -10.83 6.15
CA MET A 344 8.62 -9.51 5.68
C MET A 344 7.13 -9.28 5.92
N ASN A 345 6.72 -8.03 5.95
CA ASN A 345 5.32 -7.63 6.11
C ASN A 345 5.05 -6.39 5.25
N ILE A 346 3.81 -6.27 4.78
CA ILE A 346 3.40 -5.21 3.85
C ILE A 346 2.71 -4.11 4.66
N ALA A 347 3.19 -2.88 4.52
CA ALA A 347 2.59 -1.73 5.20
C ALA A 347 2.65 -0.47 4.33
N PRO A 348 1.62 0.40 4.42
CA PRO A 348 1.66 1.70 3.75
C PRO A 348 2.76 2.58 4.37
N HIS A 349 3.28 3.51 3.57
CA HIS A 349 4.18 4.54 4.08
C HIS A 349 3.47 5.41 5.10
N ARG A 350 4.12 5.67 6.25
CA ARG A 350 3.58 6.61 7.26
C ARG A 350 3.67 8.06 6.83
N ARG A 351 4.49 8.33 5.82
CA ARG A 351 4.66 9.64 5.22
C ARG A 351 4.29 9.54 3.74
N PRO A 352 3.55 10.52 3.20
CA PRO A 352 3.18 10.50 1.78
C PRO A 352 4.42 10.38 0.89
N PRO A 353 4.48 9.37 -0.01
CA PRO A 353 5.57 9.20 -0.95
C PRO A 353 5.70 10.42 -1.88
N ALA A 354 6.93 10.93 -2.01
CA ALA A 354 7.24 12.00 -2.93
C ALA A 354 8.66 11.82 -3.46
N LEU A 355 8.78 11.66 -4.77
CA LEU A 355 10.05 11.57 -5.49
C LEU A 355 10.75 12.93 -5.43
N GLN A 356 11.98 12.94 -4.94
CA GLN A 356 12.82 14.14 -4.92
C GLN A 356 13.44 14.34 -6.30
N ILE A 357 13.28 15.51 -6.92
CA ILE A 357 14.01 15.92 -8.13
C ILE A 357 14.64 17.29 -7.83
N ARG A 358 15.92 17.33 -7.46
CA ARG A 358 16.58 18.55 -6.95
C ARG A 358 15.80 19.18 -5.79
N ASN A 359 15.21 20.36 -6.00
CA ASN A 359 14.38 21.05 -5.00
C ASN A 359 12.88 20.77 -5.15
N LEU A 360 12.48 20.01 -6.16
CA LEU A 360 11.09 19.64 -6.41
C LEU A 360 10.76 18.31 -5.73
N ARG A 361 9.57 18.23 -5.11
CA ARG A 361 9.03 17.00 -4.53
C ARG A 361 7.80 16.61 -5.30
N VAL A 362 7.93 15.63 -6.20
CA VAL A 362 6.85 15.14 -7.05
C VAL A 362 6.07 14.08 -6.28
N PRO A 363 4.79 14.29 -5.94
CA PRO A 363 3.98 13.27 -5.29
C PRO A 363 3.86 12.04 -6.20
N VAL A 364 4.17 10.87 -5.65
CA VAL A 364 4.04 9.59 -6.36
C VAL A 364 3.14 8.65 -5.58
N ARG A 365 2.46 7.76 -6.27
CA ARG A 365 1.59 6.78 -5.62
C ARG A 365 2.35 5.48 -5.38
N VAL A 366 2.58 5.19 -4.12
CA VAL A 366 3.03 3.89 -3.63
C VAL A 366 2.02 3.44 -2.59
N SER A 367 1.19 2.46 -2.95
CA SER A 367 0.05 2.02 -2.13
C SER A 367 0.51 1.31 -0.85
N ALA A 368 1.60 0.54 -0.94
CA ALA A 368 2.33 0.01 0.20
C ALA A 368 3.76 -0.34 -0.19
N ALA A 369 4.57 -0.74 0.79
CA ALA A 369 5.86 -1.38 0.55
C ALA A 369 6.02 -2.63 1.40
N VAL A 370 6.91 -3.51 0.95
CA VAL A 370 7.35 -4.70 1.66
C VAL A 370 8.50 -4.30 2.57
N TRP A 371 8.30 -4.50 3.87
CA TRP A 371 9.25 -4.14 4.92
C TRP A 371 9.68 -5.38 5.69
N ARG A 372 10.91 -5.38 6.23
CA ARG A 372 11.33 -6.39 7.19
C ARG A 372 11.03 -5.92 8.61
N SER A 373 10.44 -6.79 9.42
CA SER A 373 10.22 -6.50 10.83
C SER A 373 11.55 -6.37 11.58
N SER A 374 11.61 -5.44 12.55
CA SER A 374 12.74 -5.35 13.48
C SER A 374 12.90 -6.65 14.27
N THR A 375 14.13 -7.16 14.36
CA THR A 375 14.48 -8.31 15.21
C THR A 375 14.46 -7.94 16.69
N ASP A 376 14.74 -6.67 17.02
CA ASP A 376 14.55 -6.13 18.37
C ASP A 376 13.04 -6.00 18.67
N ARG A 377 12.60 -6.74 19.69
CA ARG A 377 11.22 -6.80 20.17
C ARG A 377 10.69 -5.45 20.65
N MET A 378 11.53 -4.60 21.23
CA MET A 378 11.12 -3.27 21.72
C MET A 378 10.86 -2.33 20.54
N LYS A 379 11.81 -2.25 19.62
CA LYS A 379 11.66 -1.50 18.35
C LYS A 379 10.45 -2.00 17.55
N ALA A 380 10.28 -3.31 17.40
CA ALA A 380 9.12 -3.89 16.72
C ALA A 380 7.79 -3.50 17.37
N ARG A 381 7.70 -3.50 18.71
CA ARG A 381 6.50 -3.05 19.45
C ARG A 381 6.18 -1.58 19.22
N GLN A 382 7.21 -0.74 19.05
CA GLN A 382 7.07 0.68 18.74
C GLN A 382 6.75 0.95 17.26
N GLY A 383 6.75 -0.10 16.42
CA GLY A 383 6.45 -0.06 15.01
C GLY A 383 7.65 0.27 14.12
N PHE A 384 8.88 0.01 14.57
CA PHE A 384 10.06 0.15 13.71
C PHE A 384 10.11 -0.97 12.67
N VAL A 385 10.50 -0.59 11.45
CA VAL A 385 10.66 -1.48 10.30
C VAL A 385 11.95 -1.18 9.56
N HIS A 386 12.47 -2.16 8.83
CA HIS A 386 13.63 -2.02 7.95
C HIS A 386 13.22 -2.13 6.49
N GLY A 387 13.90 -1.41 5.59
CA GLY A 387 13.71 -1.54 4.15
C GLY A 387 13.66 -0.19 3.41
N PRO A 388 12.93 -0.08 2.29
CA PRO A 388 12.01 -1.09 1.72
C PRO A 388 12.71 -2.22 0.94
N ALA A 389 12.11 -3.42 0.94
CA ALA A 389 12.53 -4.54 0.09
C ALA A 389 11.93 -4.42 -1.33
N ALA A 390 10.64 -4.11 -1.42
CA ALA A 390 9.94 -3.89 -2.69
C ALA A 390 8.79 -2.88 -2.50
N GLY A 391 8.39 -2.21 -3.58
CA GLY A 391 7.20 -1.36 -3.63
C GLY A 391 5.93 -2.15 -3.97
N MET A 392 4.78 -1.51 -3.80
CA MET A 392 3.49 -1.97 -4.30
C MET A 392 2.69 -0.76 -4.78
N ARG A 393 2.34 -0.76 -6.06
CA ARG A 393 1.59 0.29 -6.74
C ARG A 393 0.32 -0.31 -7.30
N VAL A 394 -0.82 0.21 -6.86
CA VAL A 394 -2.13 -0.24 -7.31
C VAL A 394 -2.81 0.95 -7.97
N ALA A 395 -3.17 0.81 -9.25
CA ALA A 395 -3.87 1.85 -9.98
C ALA A 395 -5.26 2.10 -9.36
N ASP A 396 -5.71 3.35 -9.39
CA ASP A 396 -7.04 3.82 -8.99
C ASP A 396 -7.91 4.21 -10.21
N TYR A 397 -7.56 3.66 -11.36
CA TYR A 397 -8.23 3.90 -12.64
C TYR A 397 -8.29 2.60 -13.44
N VAL A 398 -9.10 2.63 -14.50
CA VAL A 398 -9.42 1.47 -15.35
C VAL A 398 -9.26 1.75 -16.85
N ASP A 399 -9.10 3.02 -17.23
CA ASP A 399 -8.95 3.43 -18.61
C ASP A 399 -7.46 3.53 -18.98
N PHE A 400 -7.05 2.74 -19.98
CA PHE A 400 -5.67 2.60 -20.44
C PHE A 400 -5.54 2.73 -21.96
N GLY A 401 -6.53 3.32 -22.63
CA GLY A 401 -6.46 3.65 -24.04
C GLY A 401 -6.44 2.50 -25.06
N GLY A 402 -6.36 1.22 -24.67
CA GLY A 402 -6.25 0.11 -25.63
C GLY A 402 -7.39 0.07 -26.67
N ASN A 403 -7.03 0.08 -27.95
CA ASN A 403 -7.89 0.31 -29.11
C ASN A 403 -9.17 -0.54 -29.23
N GLY A 404 -10.27 0.13 -29.62
CA GLY A 404 -11.56 -0.45 -30.00
C GLY A 404 -12.51 0.57 -30.64
N LYS A 405 -12.00 1.39 -31.57
CA LYS A 405 -12.67 2.32 -32.52
C LYS A 405 -13.66 3.37 -31.99
N VAL A 406 -13.19 4.63 -31.98
CA VAL A 406 -13.76 5.71 -32.80
C VAL A 406 -12.63 6.23 -33.72
N PRO A 407 -12.82 6.40 -35.04
CA PRO A 407 -11.79 6.93 -35.92
C PRO A 407 -11.58 8.42 -35.62
N GLY A 408 -10.46 8.78 -34.97
CA GLY A 408 -10.07 10.18 -34.71
C GLY A 408 -9.26 10.49 -33.44
N SER A 409 -9.18 9.56 -32.46
CA SER A 409 -8.61 9.79 -31.11
C SER A 409 -7.37 8.90 -30.82
N SER A 410 -6.49 8.68 -31.81
CA SER A 410 -5.27 7.89 -31.62
C SER A 410 -4.28 8.52 -30.61
N GLY A 411 -4.38 9.83 -30.35
CA GLY A 411 -3.51 10.55 -29.42
C GLY A 411 -3.80 10.28 -27.93
N ASP A 412 -5.06 10.04 -27.57
CA ASP A 412 -5.47 9.95 -26.16
C ASP A 412 -4.99 8.64 -25.51
N SER A 413 -5.00 7.53 -26.26
CA SER A 413 -4.61 6.24 -25.71
C SER A 413 -3.12 6.08 -25.39
N GLN A 414 -2.24 6.59 -26.27
CA GLN A 414 -0.81 6.56 -26.02
C GLN A 414 -0.42 7.52 -24.89
N HIS A 415 -1.15 8.62 -24.74
CA HIS A 415 -0.99 9.50 -23.59
C HIS A 415 -1.40 8.81 -22.28
N GLU A 416 -2.54 8.10 -22.23
CA GLU A 416 -2.92 7.32 -21.04
C GLU A 416 -1.90 6.24 -20.69
N ALA A 417 -1.38 5.52 -21.69
CA ALA A 417 -0.32 4.54 -21.48
C ALA A 417 0.98 5.19 -20.98
N LEU A 418 1.33 6.37 -21.50
CA LEU A 418 2.45 7.19 -21.02
C LEU A 418 2.25 7.61 -19.55
N LEU A 419 1.05 8.03 -19.16
CA LEU A 419 0.74 8.40 -17.79
C LEU A 419 0.90 7.20 -16.84
N ASP A 420 0.48 6.01 -17.26
CA ASP A 420 0.63 4.81 -16.47
C ASP A 420 2.10 4.45 -16.23
N ILE A 421 2.91 4.37 -17.30
CA ILE A 421 4.33 4.05 -17.18
C ILE A 421 5.09 5.12 -16.38
N MET A 422 4.76 6.41 -16.53
CA MET A 422 5.38 7.48 -15.75
C MET A 422 5.06 7.37 -14.25
N ARG A 423 3.85 6.90 -13.90
CA ARG A 423 3.47 6.61 -12.50
C ARG A 423 4.24 5.39 -11.98
N GLU A 424 4.41 4.34 -12.78
CA GLU A 424 5.21 3.16 -12.43
C GLU A 424 6.68 3.54 -12.19
N ILE A 425 7.29 4.29 -13.12
CA ILE A 425 8.66 4.82 -13.02
C ILE A 425 8.81 5.68 -11.76
N GLY A 426 7.90 6.62 -11.52
CA GLY A 426 7.94 7.48 -10.33
C GLY A 426 7.91 6.67 -9.03
N SER A 427 7.12 5.59 -8.98
CA SER A 427 7.06 4.70 -7.82
C SER A 427 8.38 3.95 -7.60
N LEU A 428 8.99 3.42 -8.66
CA LEU A 428 10.25 2.67 -8.59
C LEU A 428 11.43 3.57 -8.22
N LEU A 429 11.52 4.76 -8.82
CA LEU A 429 12.56 5.74 -8.49
C LEU A 429 12.42 6.23 -7.05
N TYR A 430 11.19 6.38 -6.53
CA TYR A 430 10.99 6.71 -5.13
C TYR A 430 11.46 5.59 -4.19
N ILE A 431 11.15 4.33 -4.50
CA ILE A 431 11.67 3.19 -3.72
C ILE A 431 13.20 3.13 -3.81
N ALA A 432 13.79 3.40 -4.97
CA ALA A 432 15.24 3.51 -5.13
C ALA A 432 15.83 4.60 -4.23
N GLN A 433 15.22 5.80 -4.18
CA GLN A 433 15.63 6.86 -3.26
C GLN A 433 15.58 6.38 -1.80
N GLU A 434 14.49 5.75 -1.37
CA GLU A 434 14.41 5.23 0.00
C GLU A 434 15.51 4.21 0.32
N ARG A 435 15.84 3.33 -0.63
CA ARG A 435 16.92 2.34 -0.49
C ARG A 435 18.31 2.99 -0.40
N THR A 436 18.56 4.06 -1.16
CA THR A 436 19.84 4.79 -1.09
C THR A 436 20.06 5.58 0.20
N ARG A 437 19.03 5.72 1.06
CA ARG A 437 19.16 6.34 2.38
C ARG A 437 19.89 5.45 3.39
N GLU A 438 20.12 4.18 3.05
CA GLU A 438 20.90 3.27 3.88
C GLU A 438 22.26 3.87 4.28
N GLY A 439 22.56 3.86 5.58
CA GLY A 439 23.80 4.41 6.13
C GLY A 439 23.94 5.94 6.03
N ARG A 440 22.94 6.66 5.50
CA ARG A 440 22.95 8.12 5.37
C ARG A 440 22.19 8.77 6.52
N THR A 441 22.53 10.03 6.79
CA THR A 441 21.78 10.89 7.72
C THR A 441 20.96 11.87 6.92
N GLU A 442 19.69 12.03 7.31
CA GLU A 442 18.83 13.02 6.70
C GLU A 442 19.36 14.44 6.92
N GLN A 443 19.51 15.19 5.83
CA GLN A 443 19.68 16.64 5.90
C GLN A 443 18.32 17.32 5.93
N LYS A 444 18.01 18.02 7.02
CA LYS A 444 16.72 18.71 7.15
C LYS A 444 16.71 19.99 6.32
N PRO A 445 15.53 20.39 5.80
CA PRO A 445 15.41 21.66 5.09
C PRO A 445 15.88 22.83 5.96
N GLY A 446 16.85 23.60 5.46
CA GLY A 446 17.40 24.74 6.20
C GLY A 446 18.45 24.38 7.26
N GLU A 447 18.79 23.10 7.46
CA GLU A 447 19.86 22.70 8.38
C GLU A 447 21.19 23.34 7.98
N GLY A 448 21.90 23.90 8.97
CA GLY A 448 23.16 24.61 8.76
C GLY A 448 23.03 25.95 8.01
N LYS A 449 21.83 26.38 7.60
CA LYS A 449 21.62 27.66 6.94
C LYS A 449 21.54 28.80 7.96
N TRP A 450 22.13 29.95 7.62
CA TRP A 450 22.28 31.09 8.53
C TRP A 450 20.95 31.53 9.16
N TRP A 451 19.85 31.49 8.41
CA TRP A 451 18.54 31.88 8.92
C TRP A 451 17.95 30.92 9.95
N THR A 452 18.53 29.72 10.14
CA THR A 452 18.11 28.76 11.19
C THR A 452 19.11 28.63 12.33
N THR A 453 20.34 29.15 12.15
CA THR A 453 21.41 29.09 13.15
C THR A 453 21.62 30.42 13.86
N VAL A 454 21.22 31.53 13.24
CA VAL A 454 21.35 32.88 13.77
C VAL A 454 19.98 33.43 14.19
N PRO A 455 19.82 33.95 15.43
CA PRO A 455 18.60 34.64 15.83
C PRO A 455 18.29 35.83 14.91
N ARG A 456 17.01 36.08 14.64
CA ARG A 456 16.59 37.23 13.83
C ARG A 456 16.98 38.57 14.48
N TRP A 457 17.10 39.63 13.67
CA TRP A 457 17.21 41.01 14.15
C TRP A 457 16.06 41.30 15.14
N GLY A 458 16.38 41.81 16.34
CA GLY A 458 15.39 42.01 17.40
C GLY A 458 14.98 40.74 18.16
N GLY A 459 15.77 39.66 18.09
CA GLY A 459 15.50 38.39 18.80
C GLY A 459 16.69 37.78 19.55
N GLY A 460 17.89 38.37 19.42
CA GLY A 460 19.06 38.03 20.24
C GLY A 460 18.96 38.65 21.65
N LYS A 461 19.83 38.25 22.58
CA LYS A 461 19.96 38.90 23.90
C LYS A 461 20.20 40.40 23.69
N GLY A 462 19.16 41.22 23.91
CA GLY A 462 19.21 42.67 23.86
C GLY A 462 18.53 43.37 22.67
N GLY A 463 17.66 42.72 21.88
CA GLY A 463 17.01 43.37 20.72
C GLY A 463 15.49 43.51 20.79
N GLU A 464 15.00 44.71 21.06
CA GLU A 464 13.94 45.48 20.38
C GLU A 464 12.74 44.81 19.67
N VAL A 465 12.09 43.77 20.18
CA VAL A 465 10.67 43.54 19.84
C VAL A 465 9.87 43.12 21.07
N GLY A 466 9.27 44.11 21.75
CA GLY A 466 8.11 43.88 22.62
C GLY A 466 8.26 44.23 24.10
N GLU A 467 9.44 44.60 24.59
CA GLU A 467 9.56 45.22 25.93
C GLU A 467 9.77 46.72 25.79
N ALA A 468 8.68 47.45 25.53
CA ALA A 468 8.54 48.77 26.13
C ALA A 468 8.33 48.58 27.63
N ARG A 469 9.36 48.10 28.32
CA ARG A 469 9.42 48.23 29.77
C ARG A 469 9.74 49.70 29.98
N GLY A 470 8.70 50.48 30.26
CA GLY A 470 8.85 51.86 30.68
C GLY A 470 9.99 51.92 31.70
N GLU A 471 10.98 52.73 31.37
CA GLU A 471 11.92 53.24 32.34
C GLU A 471 11.08 53.92 33.42
N ASP A 472 10.83 53.21 34.51
CA ASP A 472 10.53 53.85 35.77
C ASP A 472 11.76 53.67 36.65
N SER A 473 12.54 54.73 36.63
CA SER A 473 13.53 55.10 37.63
C SER A 473 12.98 54.85 39.03
N GLY A 474 13.55 53.88 39.73
CA GLY A 474 13.25 53.64 41.14
C GLY A 474 14.27 52.72 41.78
N GLU A 475 15.28 53.31 42.42
CA GLU A 475 16.11 52.62 43.40
C GLU A 475 15.24 51.89 44.43
N SER A 476 15.43 50.58 44.57
CA SER A 476 15.06 49.90 45.79
C SER A 476 16.04 48.78 46.10
N ALA A 477 16.97 49.13 47.01
CA ALA A 477 17.69 48.37 48.03
C ALA A 477 17.79 46.82 47.97
N PRO A 478 18.93 46.25 48.41
CA PRO A 478 19.23 44.83 48.29
C PRO A 478 18.41 44.00 49.29
N LYS A 479 17.80 42.91 48.83
CA LYS A 479 17.18 41.90 49.71
C LYS A 479 18.08 40.67 49.82
N SER A 480 18.71 40.60 50.99
CA SER A 480 19.17 39.45 51.78
C SER A 480 19.37 38.09 51.09
N ASP A 481 20.61 37.61 51.17
CA ASP A 481 21.00 36.21 51.00
C ASP A 481 20.14 35.28 51.86
N LYS A 482 19.48 34.31 51.21
CA LYS A 482 18.88 33.17 51.86
C LYS A 482 19.52 31.92 51.26
N GLU A 483 20.29 31.24 52.10
CA GLU A 483 21.04 30.01 51.80
C GLU A 483 20.23 28.99 50.97
N GLU A 484 20.74 28.63 49.80
CA GLU A 484 20.28 27.47 49.04
C GLU A 484 20.83 26.19 49.70
N ARG A 485 19.94 25.39 50.30
CA ARG A 485 20.21 23.98 50.55
C ARG A 485 20.20 23.21 49.22
N PRO A 486 21.09 22.22 49.01
CA PRO A 486 21.17 21.49 47.75
C PRO A 486 19.99 20.50 47.65
N SER A 487 18.99 20.87 46.85
CA SER A 487 17.87 19.99 46.52
C SER A 487 18.20 19.15 45.28
N ARG A 488 18.06 17.83 45.45
CA ARG A 488 18.34 16.77 44.47
C ARG A 488 17.57 16.96 43.15
N SER A 489 18.28 16.61 42.08
CA SER A 489 17.85 16.41 40.69
C SER A 489 16.36 16.11 40.49
N GLY A 490 15.61 17.13 40.08
CA GLY A 490 14.34 17.00 39.36
C GLY A 490 14.44 17.79 38.07
N ARG A 491 14.22 17.15 36.92
CA ARG A 491 14.15 17.82 35.61
C ARG A 491 13.22 19.03 35.73
N ARG A 492 13.78 20.25 35.67
CA ARG A 492 12.99 21.47 35.59
C ARG A 492 12.05 21.34 34.39
N PRO A 493 10.74 21.60 34.53
CA PRO A 493 9.85 21.67 33.38
C PRO A 493 10.40 22.76 32.45
N THR A 494 10.73 22.39 31.21
CA THR A 494 11.17 23.35 30.20
C THR A 494 10.11 24.45 30.08
N LYS A 495 10.47 25.68 30.46
CA LYS A 495 9.63 26.87 30.24
C LYS A 495 9.12 26.84 28.79
N LYS A 496 7.80 26.87 28.60
CA LYS A 496 7.23 27.01 27.25
C LYS A 496 7.71 28.36 26.71
N LYS A 497 8.39 28.34 25.57
CA LYS A 497 8.92 29.55 24.94
C LYS A 497 7.78 30.50 24.60
N THR A 498 8.01 31.80 24.77
CA THR A 498 7.02 32.83 24.38
C THR A 498 6.86 32.86 22.86
N ALA A 499 5.74 33.40 22.35
CA ALA A 499 5.54 33.52 20.90
C ALA A 499 6.65 34.36 20.22
N ALA A 500 7.19 35.37 20.93
CA ALA A 500 8.32 36.17 20.48
C ALA A 500 9.63 35.35 20.41
N GLU A 501 9.90 34.50 21.40
CA GLU A 501 11.04 33.57 21.38
C GLU A 501 10.92 32.52 20.25
N ILE A 502 9.70 32.03 19.98
CA ILE A 502 9.42 31.11 18.87
C ILE A 502 9.58 31.82 17.52
N TRP A 503 9.20 33.10 17.42
CA TRP A 503 9.38 33.91 16.22
C TRP A 503 10.85 34.28 15.96
N ALA A 504 11.61 34.54 17.02
CA ALA A 504 13.03 34.86 16.96
C ALA A 504 13.90 33.67 16.48
N GLU A 505 13.48 32.44 16.78
CA GLU A 505 14.16 31.20 16.42
C GLU A 505 13.48 30.49 15.23
N ILE A 506 13.99 30.65 14.00
CA ILE A 506 13.59 29.75 12.91
C ILE A 506 14.32 28.42 13.10
N LYS A 507 13.57 27.34 13.25
CA LYS A 507 14.14 25.99 13.28
C LYS A 507 14.26 25.43 11.86
N PRO A 508 15.23 24.54 11.61
CA PRO A 508 15.22 23.71 10.42
C PRO A 508 13.84 23.05 10.26
N GLY A 509 13.41 22.90 9.01
CA GLY A 509 12.17 22.22 8.66
C GLY A 509 12.13 20.81 9.25
N ILE A 510 10.91 20.29 9.40
CA ILE A 510 10.75 18.88 9.75
C ILE A 510 11.37 18.08 8.60
N GLY A 511 12.24 17.12 8.94
CA GLY A 511 12.77 16.17 7.95
C GLY A 511 11.63 15.47 7.21
N TYR A 512 11.92 14.92 6.05
CA TYR A 512 11.03 14.13 5.20
C TYR A 512 11.08 12.63 5.48
N TRP A 513 12.17 12.11 6.05
CA TRP A 513 12.37 10.70 6.33
C TRP A 513 11.52 10.22 7.51
N ASP A 514 11.10 8.97 7.48
CA ASP A 514 10.31 8.39 8.57
C ASP A 514 11.22 8.01 9.76
N PRO A 515 11.04 8.62 10.95
CA PRO A 515 11.89 8.36 12.11
C PRO A 515 11.76 6.93 12.67
N LYS A 516 10.76 6.16 12.23
CA LYS A 516 10.56 4.77 12.63
C LYS A 516 10.90 3.79 11.50
N VAL A 517 11.61 4.24 10.47
CA VAL A 517 12.15 3.38 9.41
C VAL A 517 13.66 3.40 9.52
N GLU A 518 14.25 2.22 9.61
CA GLU A 518 15.68 2.03 9.41
C GLU A 518 15.88 1.70 7.93
N TYR A 519 16.28 2.71 7.16
CA TYR A 519 16.43 2.57 5.71
C TYR A 519 17.54 1.58 5.38
N GLU A 520 17.23 0.60 4.54
CA GLU A 520 18.13 -0.48 4.14
C GLU A 520 17.76 -0.95 2.74
N ALA A 521 18.75 -1.10 1.85
CA ALA A 521 18.56 -1.69 0.53
C ALA A 521 18.46 -3.22 0.65
N ILE A 522 17.37 -3.72 1.25
CA ILE A 522 17.16 -5.15 1.49
C ILE A 522 17.22 -5.91 0.16
N GLY A 523 17.97 -7.00 0.13
CA GLY A 523 18.12 -7.84 -1.05
C GLY A 523 19.04 -7.26 -2.14
N LYS A 524 19.62 -6.07 -1.96
CA LYS A 524 20.64 -5.54 -2.88
C LYS A 524 21.85 -6.49 -2.89
N ASP A 525 22.37 -6.78 -4.08
CA ASP A 525 23.65 -7.46 -4.21
C ASP A 525 24.80 -6.50 -3.87
N ARG A 526 25.56 -6.80 -2.81
CA ARG A 526 26.65 -5.93 -2.33
C ARG A 526 27.90 -6.03 -3.22
N SER A 527 28.00 -7.06 -4.05
CA SER A 527 29.09 -7.19 -5.02
C SER A 527 28.88 -6.32 -6.26
N SER A 528 27.65 -5.87 -6.50
CA SER A 528 27.27 -5.00 -7.62
C SER A 528 27.05 -3.57 -7.15
N GLU A 529 27.54 -2.59 -7.92
CA GLU A 529 27.24 -1.18 -7.67
C GLU A 529 25.76 -0.87 -7.95
N TRP A 530 25.18 -1.57 -8.94
CA TRP A 530 23.80 -1.44 -9.37
C TRP A 530 22.81 -1.95 -8.32
N ASP A 531 21.64 -1.33 -8.25
CA ASP A 531 20.52 -1.79 -7.43
C ASP A 531 19.39 -2.33 -8.32
N ASP A 532 18.78 -3.44 -7.88
CA ASP A 532 17.63 -4.08 -8.51
C ASP A 532 16.40 -3.78 -7.65
N VAL A 533 15.58 -2.86 -8.12
CA VAL A 533 14.43 -2.33 -7.40
C VAL A 533 13.14 -2.93 -7.95
N PHE A 534 12.36 -3.57 -7.08
CA PHE A 534 11.12 -4.25 -7.47
C PHE A 534 9.88 -3.51 -6.98
N SER A 535 8.82 -3.58 -7.77
CA SER A 535 7.48 -3.15 -7.34
C SER A 535 6.41 -4.07 -7.91
N VAL A 536 5.44 -4.45 -7.09
CA VAL A 536 4.22 -5.10 -7.57
C VAL A 536 3.28 -4.03 -8.14
N SER A 537 2.99 -4.08 -9.44
CA SER A 537 1.99 -3.23 -10.10
C SER A 537 0.66 -3.96 -10.21
N SER A 538 -0.46 -3.23 -10.16
CA SER A 538 -1.79 -3.80 -10.39
C SER A 538 -2.72 -2.82 -11.09
N VAL A 539 -3.46 -3.35 -12.08
CA VAL A 539 -4.52 -2.69 -12.83
C VAL A 539 -5.70 -3.64 -12.96
N ASN A 540 -6.94 -3.13 -13.01
CA ASN A 540 -8.15 -3.95 -13.13
C ASN A 540 -8.20 -5.07 -12.08
N THR A 541 -8.14 -6.33 -12.52
CA THR A 541 -8.08 -7.57 -11.71
C THR A 541 -6.71 -8.25 -11.76
N HIS A 542 -5.71 -7.59 -12.36
CA HIS A 542 -4.43 -8.19 -12.69
C HIS A 542 -3.29 -7.61 -11.86
N MET A 543 -2.21 -8.38 -11.74
CA MET A 543 -0.94 -7.92 -11.22
C MET A 543 0.20 -8.13 -12.23
N ALA A 544 1.25 -7.33 -12.10
CA ALA A 544 2.52 -7.52 -12.78
C ALA A 544 3.67 -7.22 -11.82
N LEU A 545 4.84 -7.82 -12.06
CA LEU A 545 6.07 -7.50 -11.36
C LEU A 545 6.89 -6.52 -12.20
N LEU A 546 7.26 -5.40 -11.60
CA LEU A 546 8.18 -4.43 -12.18
C LEU A 546 9.58 -4.62 -11.61
N HIS A 547 10.59 -4.45 -12.46
CA HIS A 547 12.01 -4.45 -12.10
C HIS A 547 12.69 -3.24 -12.72
N LEU A 548 13.31 -2.42 -11.88
CA LEU A 548 14.16 -1.31 -12.30
C LEU A 548 15.59 -1.60 -11.87
N ARG A 549 16.49 -1.78 -12.83
CA ARG A 549 17.93 -1.78 -12.59
C ARG A 549 18.46 -0.35 -12.68
N VAL A 550 19.02 0.17 -11.59
CA VAL A 550 19.42 1.57 -11.48
C VAL A 550 20.75 1.73 -10.75
N HIS A 551 21.59 2.64 -11.23
CA HIS A 551 22.87 2.97 -10.60
C HIS A 551 22.67 3.99 -9.46
N PRO A 552 23.34 3.87 -8.31
CA PRO A 552 23.21 4.84 -7.21
C PRO A 552 23.60 6.27 -7.62
N ALA A 553 24.54 6.43 -8.56
CA ALA A 553 24.90 7.75 -9.10
C ALA A 553 23.75 8.41 -9.88
N TYR A 554 22.91 7.63 -10.58
CA TYR A 554 21.74 8.16 -11.25
C TYR A 554 20.68 8.65 -10.26
N VAL A 555 20.43 7.88 -9.19
CA VAL A 555 19.53 8.31 -8.11
C VAL A 555 20.04 9.59 -7.44
N SER A 556 21.35 9.66 -7.16
CA SER A 556 21.99 10.85 -6.61
C SER A 556 21.86 12.05 -7.55
N TRP A 557 22.08 11.87 -8.86
CA TRP A 557 21.91 12.92 -9.85
C TRP A 557 20.46 13.43 -9.90
N ILE A 558 19.46 12.55 -9.82
CA ILE A 558 18.05 12.98 -9.71
C ILE A 558 17.86 13.85 -8.46
N GLU A 559 18.42 13.44 -7.32
CA GLU A 559 18.26 14.13 -6.03
C GLU A 559 18.99 15.48 -5.95
N THR A 560 20.20 15.61 -6.49
CA THR A 560 21.04 16.82 -6.37
C THR A 560 21.06 17.66 -7.65
N GLY A 561 20.96 16.99 -8.81
CA GLY A 561 21.19 17.56 -10.13
C GLY A 561 22.66 17.75 -10.48
N GLU A 562 23.57 17.18 -9.70
CA GLU A 562 25.01 17.24 -9.90
C GLU A 562 25.50 15.92 -10.51
N LEU A 563 26.39 16.00 -11.50
CA LEU A 563 27.02 14.82 -12.06
C LEU A 563 27.97 14.18 -11.03
N PRO A 564 28.08 12.84 -11.01
CA PRO A 564 29.02 12.16 -10.12
C PRO A 564 30.46 12.57 -10.46
N SER A 565 31.26 12.83 -9.43
CA SER A 565 32.68 13.16 -9.55
C SER A 565 33.51 12.27 -8.62
N PRO A 566 34.32 11.33 -9.13
CA PRO A 566 34.51 11.00 -10.55
C PRO A 566 33.28 10.34 -11.17
N LEU A 567 33.19 10.34 -12.50
CA LEU A 567 32.15 9.60 -13.23
C LEU A 567 32.32 8.08 -12.98
N PRO A 568 31.22 7.32 -12.90
CA PRO A 568 31.26 5.86 -12.89
C PRO A 568 32.00 5.31 -14.11
N ALA A 569 32.65 4.16 -13.94
CA ALA A 569 33.38 3.49 -15.03
C ALA A 569 32.42 2.93 -16.10
N ASP A 570 31.22 2.52 -15.69
CA ASP A 570 30.16 2.05 -16.56
C ASP A 570 29.41 3.25 -17.17
N GLU A 571 29.53 3.46 -18.49
CA GLU A 571 28.89 4.57 -19.20
C GLU A 571 27.35 4.52 -19.13
N ASP A 572 26.79 3.32 -18.92
CA ASP A 572 25.35 3.13 -18.82
C ASP A 572 24.78 3.51 -17.45
N TRP A 573 25.60 3.98 -16.49
CA TRP A 573 25.15 4.42 -15.16
C TRP A 573 23.94 5.37 -15.21
N CYS A 574 23.86 6.18 -16.28
CA CYS A 574 22.82 7.18 -16.51
C CYS A 574 21.55 6.64 -17.23
N ARG A 575 21.46 5.33 -17.46
CA ARG A 575 20.42 4.67 -18.24
C ARG A 575 19.78 3.53 -17.45
N PRO A 576 18.82 3.83 -16.54
CA PRO A 576 18.10 2.79 -15.84
C PRO A 576 17.34 1.89 -16.81
N VAL A 577 17.23 0.61 -16.49
CA VAL A 577 16.52 -0.37 -17.32
C VAL A 577 15.28 -0.86 -16.59
N LEU A 578 14.11 -0.63 -17.18
CA LEU A 578 12.82 -1.04 -16.66
C LEU A 578 12.30 -2.27 -17.43
N ARG A 579 11.94 -3.31 -16.67
CA ARG A 579 11.28 -4.52 -17.14
C ARG A 579 9.94 -4.68 -16.43
N ARG A 580 8.97 -5.26 -17.14
CA ARG A 580 7.66 -5.60 -16.60
C ARG A 580 7.33 -7.02 -16.99
N SER A 581 6.81 -7.82 -16.05
CA SER A 581 6.25 -9.12 -16.41
C SER A 581 4.95 -8.94 -17.19
N ARG A 582 4.47 -9.98 -17.88
CA ARG A 582 3.07 -10.02 -18.32
C ARG A 582 2.10 -9.76 -17.15
N TRP A 583 0.88 -9.41 -17.48
CA TRP A 583 -0.20 -9.29 -16.50
C TRP A 583 -0.74 -10.69 -16.12
N TYR A 584 -1.01 -10.88 -14.83
CA TYR A 584 -1.52 -12.12 -14.22
C TYR A 584 -2.90 -11.85 -13.63
N ASP A 585 -3.92 -12.58 -14.09
CA ASP A 585 -5.30 -12.41 -13.62
C ASP A 585 -5.54 -13.13 -12.29
N PHE A 586 -6.06 -12.41 -11.28
CA PHE A 586 -6.41 -13.03 -10.01
C PHE A 586 -7.59 -14.00 -10.12
N PHE A 587 -8.45 -13.88 -11.13
CA PHE A 587 -9.54 -14.85 -11.36
C PHE A 587 -9.06 -16.15 -12.00
N ASN A 588 -7.88 -16.15 -12.63
CA ASN A 588 -7.30 -17.33 -13.26
C ASN A 588 -6.39 -18.10 -12.28
N THR A 589 -6.67 -19.38 -12.09
CA THR A 589 -5.92 -20.25 -11.16
C THR A 589 -4.45 -20.43 -11.55
N GLU A 590 -4.14 -20.62 -12.84
CA GLU A 590 -2.78 -20.82 -13.32
C GLU A 590 -1.94 -19.56 -13.12
N ASP A 591 -2.50 -18.39 -13.41
CA ASP A 591 -1.85 -17.10 -13.20
C ASP A 591 -1.56 -16.83 -11.72
N ARG A 592 -2.48 -17.17 -10.81
CA ARG A 592 -2.24 -17.10 -9.36
C ARG A 592 -1.05 -17.95 -8.93
N ILE A 593 -0.91 -19.15 -9.50
CA ILE A 593 0.18 -20.08 -9.17
C ILE A 593 1.50 -19.55 -9.72
N GLU A 594 1.56 -19.13 -10.98
CA GLU A 594 2.77 -18.58 -11.60
C GLU A 594 3.24 -17.33 -10.86
N ALA A 595 2.33 -16.40 -10.56
CA ALA A 595 2.65 -15.21 -9.78
C ALA A 595 3.16 -15.55 -8.37
N THR A 596 2.58 -16.55 -7.70
CA THR A 596 3.02 -17.00 -6.37
C THR A 596 4.41 -17.65 -6.41
N LYS A 597 4.71 -18.47 -7.43
CA LYS A 597 6.05 -19.02 -7.65
C LYS A 597 7.08 -17.92 -7.83
N GLY A 598 6.77 -16.94 -8.68
CA GLY A 598 7.62 -15.79 -8.93
C GLY A 598 7.89 -14.94 -7.69
N LEU A 599 6.85 -14.63 -6.92
CA LEU A 599 6.97 -13.91 -5.64
C LEU A 599 7.79 -14.71 -4.62
N TRP A 600 7.62 -16.04 -4.57
CA TRP A 600 8.39 -16.91 -3.69
C TRP A 600 9.88 -16.88 -4.03
N MET A 601 10.21 -16.99 -5.32
CA MET A 601 11.58 -16.91 -5.82
C MET A 601 12.20 -15.54 -5.52
N LEU A 602 11.48 -14.45 -5.82
CA LEU A 602 11.91 -13.09 -5.55
C LEU A 602 12.16 -12.82 -4.06
N PHE A 603 11.20 -13.15 -3.19
CA PHE A 603 11.35 -12.91 -1.76
C PHE A 603 12.40 -13.83 -1.12
N GLY A 604 12.55 -15.05 -1.64
CA GLY A 604 13.65 -15.94 -1.27
C GLY A 604 15.01 -15.31 -1.58
N TRP A 605 15.17 -14.80 -2.80
CA TRP A 605 16.39 -14.11 -3.21
C TRP A 605 16.63 -12.84 -2.38
N MET A 606 15.62 -12.00 -2.17
CA MET A 606 15.75 -10.77 -1.36
C MET A 606 16.10 -11.04 0.11
N ALA A 607 15.59 -12.14 0.67
CA ALA A 607 15.83 -12.52 2.06
C ALA A 607 17.10 -13.38 2.26
N ARG A 608 17.97 -13.47 1.24
CA ARG A 608 19.24 -14.19 1.35
C ARG A 608 20.18 -13.57 2.39
N PRO A 609 20.96 -14.38 3.13
CA PRO A 609 22.07 -13.85 3.93
C PRO A 609 23.00 -13.07 3.02
N GLN A 610 23.33 -11.84 3.40
CA GLN A 610 24.39 -11.09 2.72
C GLN A 610 25.72 -11.53 3.31
N GLU A 611 26.66 -11.95 2.46
CA GLU A 611 28.05 -12.12 2.90
C GLU A 611 28.56 -10.76 3.32
N VAL A 612 28.83 -10.60 4.62
CA VAL A 612 29.54 -9.42 5.11
C VAL A 612 30.93 -9.52 4.52
N LEU A 613 31.28 -8.61 3.60
CA LEU A 613 32.68 -8.37 3.28
C LEU A 613 33.34 -8.03 4.60
N ALA A 614 34.07 -8.99 5.16
CA ALA A 614 34.81 -8.80 6.38
C ALA A 614 35.73 -7.60 6.14
N GLU A 615 35.44 -6.48 6.80
CA GLU A 615 36.35 -5.35 6.83
C GLU A 615 37.71 -5.89 7.28
N ASN A 616 38.69 -5.76 6.41
CA ASN A 616 40.06 -6.19 6.64
C ASN A 616 40.56 -5.61 7.98
N GLY A 617 40.73 -6.49 8.95
CA GLY A 617 41.72 -6.43 10.01
C GLY A 617 41.88 -5.09 10.76
N VAL A 618 41.07 -4.87 11.79
CA VAL A 618 41.58 -4.25 13.02
C VAL A 618 41.52 -5.30 14.12
N LYS A 619 42.65 -5.95 14.36
CA LYS A 619 42.86 -6.79 15.55
C LYS A 619 42.56 -5.94 16.77
N LYS A 620 41.44 -6.23 17.41
CA LYS A 620 41.06 -5.65 18.70
C LYS A 620 41.88 -6.37 19.77
N GLY A 621 42.85 -5.65 20.34
CA GLY A 621 43.51 -5.86 21.63
C GLY A 621 43.84 -7.30 22.05
N GLU A 622 45.10 -7.69 21.92
CA GLU A 622 45.67 -8.69 22.82
C GLU A 622 45.69 -8.10 24.24
N ASP A 623 44.94 -8.74 25.14
CA ASP A 623 45.08 -8.57 26.58
C ASP A 623 46.46 -9.07 27.01
N VAL A 624 47.40 -8.15 27.23
CA VAL A 624 48.65 -8.45 27.94
C VAL A 624 48.31 -8.61 29.42
N VAL A 625 48.15 -9.88 29.83
CA VAL A 625 48.12 -10.28 31.23
C VAL A 625 49.48 -9.97 31.85
N MET A 626 49.53 -8.91 32.66
CA MET A 626 50.61 -8.69 33.62
C MET A 626 50.65 -9.89 34.58
N LYS A 627 51.75 -10.65 34.55
CA LYS A 627 52.17 -11.46 35.68
C LYS A 627 53.32 -10.73 36.37
N ASP A 628 53.05 -10.36 37.60
CA ASP A 628 53.94 -9.68 38.53
C ASP A 628 55.20 -10.49 38.88
N ALA A 629 56.21 -9.71 39.29
CA ALA A 629 57.24 -9.96 40.31
C ALA A 629 58.16 -11.19 40.23
#